data_AF-A0A4P9YSJ1-F1
#
_entry.id   AF-A0A4P9YSJ1-F1
#
_cell.length_a   1.000
_cell.length_b   1.000
_cell.length_c   1.000
_cell.angle_alpha   90.00
_cell.angle_beta   90.00
_cell.angle_gamma   90.00
#
_symmetry.space_group_name_H-M   'P 1'
#
loop_
_entity.id
_entity.type
_entity.pdbx_description
1 polymer ?
#
loop_
_entity_poly.entity_id
_entity_poly.type
_entity_poly.pdbx_seq_one_letter_code
_entity_poly.pdbx_strand_id
1 'polypeptide(L)'
;MCIAERARGQDDVTGFYRHILDRTTEIRSAALQVSLEAKVGDHATSKQEEGEKARAMDEVAQARAAGLDVRVNADNVVVDKRDLLSAGLNTRRTGAHGSRNVLQRVVDARAREAMVAATAANTTRRTATERKRRAEAWQTQMEEREARQAAEAAAEQAALAEKLARRTTNDAVSDARARYLARKAAKQAANDDDEEEDEA
;
A
#
# COMPACT_ATOMS: atom_id res chain seq x y z
N MET A 1 -0.32 -26.49 26.57
CA MET A 1 0.43 -25.28 27.01
C MET A 1 1.05 -24.63 25.77
N CYS A 2 1.23 -23.31 25.76
CA CYS A 2 1.94 -22.52 24.72
C CYS A 2 1.12 -21.85 23.60
N ILE A 3 0.10 -21.05 23.96
CA ILE A 3 -0.45 -19.99 23.08
C ILE A 3 0.25 -18.63 23.34
N ALA A 4 1.10 -18.54 24.36
CA ALA A 4 1.63 -17.28 24.91
C ALA A 4 2.89 -16.70 24.22
N GLU A 5 3.45 -17.32 23.18
CA GLU A 5 4.66 -16.81 22.51
C GLU A 5 4.40 -15.96 21.26
N ARG A 6 3.18 -15.95 20.71
CA ARG A 6 2.89 -15.24 19.44
C ARG A 6 2.82 -13.71 19.55
N ALA A 7 2.72 -13.16 20.77
CA ALA A 7 2.47 -11.73 20.98
C ALA A 7 3.72 -10.88 21.29
N ARG A 8 4.93 -11.47 21.41
CA ARG A 8 6.14 -10.75 21.88
C ARG A 8 7.16 -10.41 20.78
N GLY A 9 6.83 -10.60 19.50
CA GLY A 9 7.76 -10.39 18.38
C GLY A 9 7.22 -9.55 17.22
N GLN A 10 6.07 -8.89 17.36
CA GLN A 10 5.44 -8.14 16.26
C GLN A 10 6.02 -6.74 16.01
N ASP A 11 6.77 -6.18 16.98
CA ASP A 11 7.31 -4.81 16.90
C ASP A 11 8.81 -4.75 16.56
N ASP A 12 9.45 -5.90 16.33
CA ASP A 12 10.85 -5.98 15.89
C ASP A 12 10.93 -6.15 14.37
N VAL A 13 11.89 -5.48 13.74
CA VAL A 13 12.14 -5.53 12.29
C VAL A 13 12.37 -6.98 11.84
N THR A 14 12.98 -7.81 12.69
CA THR A 14 13.16 -9.26 12.42
C THR A 14 11.85 -10.05 12.44
N GLY A 15 10.86 -9.63 13.23
CA GLY A 15 9.52 -10.20 13.27
C GLY A 15 8.71 -9.83 12.03
N PHE A 16 8.83 -8.59 11.56
CA PHE A 16 8.25 -8.14 10.30
C PHE A 16 8.74 -8.95 9.10
N TYR A 17 10.05 -9.20 8.99
CA TYR A 17 10.60 -10.02 7.90
C TYR A 17 10.14 -11.48 7.98
N ARG A 18 10.10 -12.08 9.17
CA ARG A 18 9.54 -13.42 9.37
C ARG A 18 8.08 -13.48 8.91
N HIS A 19 7.26 -12.52 9.32
CA HIS A 19 5.87 -12.44 8.90
C HIS A 19 5.69 -12.27 7.38
N ILE A 20 6.54 -11.47 6.72
CA ILE A 20 6.52 -11.36 5.25
C ILE A 20 6.85 -12.70 4.61
N LEU A 21 7.89 -13.38 5.09
CA LEU A 21 8.30 -14.68 4.55
C LEU A 21 7.21 -15.73 4.75
N ASP A 22 6.63 -15.81 5.95
CA ASP A 22 5.53 -16.73 6.27
C ASP A 22 4.30 -16.45 5.40
N ARG A 23 3.93 -15.18 5.22
CA ARG A 23 2.83 -14.79 4.33
C ARG A 23 3.09 -15.16 2.87
N THR A 24 4.33 -15.02 2.38
CA THR A 24 4.68 -15.41 1.01
C THR A 24 4.68 -16.92 0.81
N THR A 25 5.09 -17.70 1.82
CA THR A 25 5.07 -19.17 1.74
C THR A 25 3.63 -19.71 1.80
N GLU A 26 2.77 -19.12 2.62
CA GLU A 26 1.33 -19.42 2.68
C GLU A 26 0.60 -19.14 1.36
N ILE A 27 0.85 -17.99 0.74
CA ILE A 27 0.25 -17.65 -0.56
C ILE A 27 0.70 -18.65 -1.63
N ARG A 28 2.00 -19.00 -1.66
CA ARG A 28 2.54 -19.96 -2.62
C ARG A 28 1.97 -21.36 -2.41
N SER A 29 1.85 -21.83 -1.17
CA SER A 29 1.30 -23.16 -0.88
C SER A 29 -0.18 -23.25 -1.22
N ALA A 30 -0.97 -22.22 -0.89
CA ALA A 30 -2.37 -22.12 -1.29
C ALA A 30 -2.54 -22.11 -2.81
N ALA A 31 -1.70 -21.37 -3.54
CA ALA A 31 -1.73 -21.36 -5.00
C ALA A 31 -1.40 -22.73 -5.60
N LEU A 32 -0.46 -23.48 -5.01
CA LEU A 32 -0.14 -24.84 -5.45
C LEU A 32 -1.30 -25.81 -5.18
N GLN A 33 -1.96 -25.69 -4.03
CA GLN A 33 -3.15 -26.49 -3.71
C GLN A 33 -4.29 -26.21 -4.69
N VAL A 34 -4.61 -24.94 -4.94
CA VAL A 34 -5.63 -24.55 -5.93
C VAL A 34 -5.25 -25.05 -7.33
N SER A 35 -3.97 -24.97 -7.72
CA SER A 35 -3.51 -25.47 -9.02
C SER A 35 -3.60 -27.00 -9.13
N LEU A 36 -3.38 -27.72 -8.03
CA LEU A 36 -3.55 -29.18 -7.98
C LEU A 36 -5.03 -29.56 -8.05
N GLU A 37 -5.88 -28.87 -7.30
CA GLU A 37 -7.34 -29.08 -7.31
C GLU A 37 -7.96 -28.74 -8.66
N ALA A 38 -7.52 -27.65 -9.31
CA ALA A 38 -7.94 -27.28 -10.65
C ALA A 38 -7.55 -28.33 -11.70
N LYS A 39 -6.35 -28.92 -11.60
CA LYS A 39 -5.91 -30.01 -12.49
C LYS A 39 -6.74 -31.29 -12.31
N VAL A 40 -7.27 -31.55 -11.12
CA VAL A 40 -8.16 -32.69 -10.87
C VAL A 40 -9.58 -32.44 -11.42
N GLY A 41 -10.01 -31.18 -11.54
CA GLY A 41 -11.30 -30.78 -12.11
C GLY A 41 -11.36 -30.70 -13.65
N ASP A 42 -10.22 -30.63 -14.34
CA ASP A 42 -10.13 -30.30 -15.77
C ASP A 42 -10.33 -31.51 -16.74
N HIS A 43 -10.63 -32.70 -16.21
CA HIS A 43 -10.94 -33.86 -17.04
C HIS A 43 -12.36 -33.82 -17.66
N ALA A 44 -13.22 -32.89 -17.25
CA ALA A 44 -14.57 -32.73 -17.81
C ALA A 44 -14.67 -31.68 -18.94
N THR A 45 -13.77 -30.70 -18.98
CA THR A 45 -13.75 -29.55 -19.91
C THR A 45 -13.02 -29.87 -21.22
N SER A 46 -11.99 -30.72 -21.19
CA SER A 46 -11.22 -31.11 -22.37
C SER A 46 -12.06 -31.67 -23.53
N LYS A 47 -13.12 -32.42 -23.24
CA LYS A 47 -13.98 -33.02 -24.27
C LYS A 47 -14.91 -32.01 -24.97
N GLN A 48 -15.25 -30.92 -24.30
CA GLN A 48 -16.11 -29.87 -24.84
C GLN A 48 -15.31 -28.91 -25.74
N GLU A 49 -14.07 -28.59 -25.35
CA GLU A 49 -13.16 -27.78 -26.16
C GLU A 49 -12.73 -28.47 -27.46
N GLU A 50 -12.54 -29.79 -27.48
CA GLU A 50 -12.20 -30.54 -28.70
C GLU A 50 -13.32 -30.47 -29.75
N GLY A 51 -14.59 -30.50 -29.31
CA GLY A 51 -15.74 -30.37 -30.19
C GLY A 51 -15.92 -28.97 -30.78
N GLU A 52 -15.62 -27.93 -30.00
CA GLU A 52 -15.68 -26.53 -30.47
C GLU A 52 -14.53 -26.19 -31.41
N LYS A 53 -13.32 -26.72 -31.16
CA LYS A 53 -12.16 -26.56 -32.04
C LYS A 53 -12.39 -27.23 -33.41
N ALA A 54 -13.01 -28.40 -33.44
CA ALA A 54 -13.35 -29.08 -34.70
C ALA A 54 -14.34 -28.26 -35.55
N ARG A 55 -15.38 -27.69 -34.93
CA ARG A 55 -16.37 -26.83 -35.62
C ARG A 55 -15.73 -25.54 -36.14
N ALA A 56 -14.86 -24.92 -35.35
CA ALA A 56 -14.14 -23.72 -35.76
C ALA A 56 -13.22 -23.98 -36.96
N MET A 57 -12.62 -25.17 -37.08
CA MET A 57 -11.79 -25.54 -38.24
C MET A 57 -12.60 -25.69 -39.53
N ASP A 58 -13.81 -26.26 -39.45
CA ASP A 58 -14.71 -26.39 -40.61
C ASP A 58 -15.20 -25.02 -41.10
N GLU A 59 -15.51 -24.11 -40.17
CA GLU A 59 -15.91 -22.73 -40.48
C GLU A 59 -14.78 -21.92 -41.12
N VAL A 60 -13.53 -22.13 -40.68
CA VAL A 60 -12.34 -21.50 -41.30
C VAL A 60 -12.16 -21.95 -42.75
N ALA A 61 -12.37 -23.23 -43.05
CA ALA A 61 -12.25 -23.75 -44.41
C ALA A 61 -13.28 -23.11 -45.36
N GLN A 62 -14.52 -22.98 -44.91
CA GLN A 62 -15.60 -22.34 -45.67
C GLN A 62 -15.34 -20.84 -45.88
N ALA A 63 -14.87 -20.12 -44.85
CA ALA A 63 -14.59 -18.70 -44.96
C ALA A 63 -13.39 -18.39 -45.88
N ARG A 64 -12.37 -19.26 -45.89
CA ARG A 64 -11.25 -19.17 -46.84
C ARG A 64 -11.69 -19.47 -48.27
N ALA A 65 -12.61 -20.43 -48.46
CA ALA A 65 -13.20 -20.71 -49.77
C ALA A 65 -14.01 -19.52 -50.30
N ALA A 66 -14.63 -18.74 -49.40
CA ALA A 66 -15.31 -17.48 -49.73
C ALA A 66 -14.34 -16.29 -49.96
N GLY A 67 -13.02 -16.50 -49.86
CA GLY A 67 -12.00 -15.50 -50.14
C GLY A 67 -11.70 -14.53 -48.98
N LEU A 68 -12.17 -14.81 -47.77
CA LEU A 68 -11.84 -14.01 -46.58
C LEU A 68 -10.51 -14.48 -45.96
N ASP A 69 -9.68 -13.55 -45.50
CA ASP A 69 -8.44 -13.88 -44.78
C ASP A 69 -8.70 -13.97 -43.27
N VAL A 70 -8.81 -15.19 -42.76
CA VAL A 70 -9.45 -15.48 -41.47
C VAL A 70 -8.49 -16.12 -40.47
N ARG A 71 -8.63 -15.76 -39.20
CA ARG A 71 -7.92 -16.30 -38.04
C ARG A 71 -8.91 -16.66 -36.91
N VAL A 72 -8.59 -17.72 -36.17
CA VAL A 72 -9.33 -18.11 -34.96
C VAL A 72 -8.76 -17.37 -33.74
N ASN A 73 -9.63 -16.77 -32.92
CA ASN A 73 -9.26 -16.12 -31.66
C ASN A 73 -9.21 -17.13 -30.49
N ALA A 74 -8.73 -16.70 -29.31
CA ALA A 74 -8.67 -17.52 -28.10
C ALA A 74 -10.04 -18.09 -27.67
N ASP A 75 -11.13 -17.40 -28.00
CA ASP A 75 -12.51 -17.83 -27.76
C ASP A 75 -13.04 -18.82 -28.83
N ASN A 76 -12.16 -19.38 -29.67
CA ASN A 76 -12.49 -20.22 -30.84
C ASN A 76 -13.43 -19.58 -31.87
N VAL A 77 -13.61 -18.26 -31.83
CA VAL A 77 -14.41 -17.51 -32.82
C VAL A 77 -13.57 -17.21 -34.06
N VAL A 78 -14.16 -17.46 -35.23
CA VAL A 78 -13.58 -17.24 -36.56
C VAL A 78 -13.73 -15.76 -36.95
N VAL A 79 -12.62 -15.02 -37.09
CA VAL A 79 -12.61 -13.57 -37.38
C VAL A 79 -11.71 -13.24 -38.58
N ASP A 80 -12.16 -12.35 -39.46
CA ASP A 80 -11.35 -11.81 -40.57
C ASP A 80 -10.25 -10.89 -40.02
N LYS A 81 -9.02 -11.01 -40.52
CA LYS A 81 -7.88 -10.18 -40.09
C LYS A 81 -8.12 -8.69 -40.33
N ARG A 82 -8.91 -8.32 -41.35
CA ARG A 82 -9.26 -6.91 -41.63
C ARG A 82 -10.19 -6.35 -40.56
N ASP A 83 -11.09 -7.16 -40.01
CA ASP A 83 -11.96 -6.74 -38.92
C ASP A 83 -11.16 -6.51 -37.63
N LEU A 84 -10.10 -7.31 -37.40
CA LEU A 84 -9.18 -7.11 -36.28
C LEU A 84 -8.33 -5.83 -36.41
N LEU A 85 -7.95 -5.46 -37.65
CA LEU A 85 -7.14 -4.27 -37.92
C LEU A 85 -7.97 -3.00 -38.05
N SER A 86 -9.20 -3.10 -38.59
CA SER A 86 -10.13 -1.97 -38.71
C SER A 86 -10.79 -1.59 -37.38
N ALA A 87 -10.85 -2.52 -36.42
CA ALA A 87 -11.20 -2.24 -35.03
C ALA A 87 -10.16 -1.39 -34.27
N GLY A 88 -9.31 -0.63 -34.97
CA GLY A 88 -8.44 0.43 -34.43
C GLY A 88 -9.18 1.51 -33.61
N LEU A 89 -10.50 1.38 -33.46
CA LEU A 89 -11.31 2.00 -32.42
C LEU A 89 -12.49 1.06 -32.14
N ASN A 90 -12.80 0.76 -30.87
CA ASN A 90 -13.92 -0.10 -30.46
C ASN A 90 -15.31 0.53 -30.80
N THR A 91 -15.65 0.68 -32.08
CA THR A 91 -16.98 1.14 -32.50
C THR A 91 -17.94 -0.02 -32.49
N ARG A 92 -18.87 -0.01 -31.53
CA ARG A 92 -19.94 -1.01 -31.38
C ARG A 92 -20.79 -1.07 -32.66
N ARG A 93 -20.71 -2.17 -33.41
CA ARG A 93 -21.63 -2.46 -34.52
C ARG A 93 -22.97 -2.90 -33.95
N THR A 94 -23.95 -2.00 -33.88
CA THR A 94 -25.33 -2.35 -33.54
C THR A 94 -25.98 -3.05 -34.72
N GLY A 95 -26.29 -4.34 -34.57
CA GLY A 95 -26.79 -5.22 -35.63
C GLY A 95 -28.09 -4.73 -36.27
N ALA A 96 -28.07 -4.68 -37.60
CA ALA A 96 -29.22 -4.43 -38.45
C ALA A 96 -30.05 -5.72 -38.65
N HIS A 97 -30.93 -6.04 -37.71
CA HIS A 97 -32.04 -6.97 -37.96
C HIS A 97 -33.33 -6.51 -37.24
N GLY A 98 -34.39 -6.29 -38.04
CA GLY A 98 -35.79 -6.23 -37.59
C GLY A 98 -36.42 -4.85 -37.46
N SER A 99 -36.95 -4.33 -38.57
CA SER A 99 -37.62 -3.01 -38.71
C SER A 99 -39.01 -2.88 -38.04
N ARG A 100 -39.46 -3.83 -37.21
CA ARG A 100 -40.81 -3.75 -36.58
C ARG A 100 -40.81 -3.48 -35.08
N ASN A 101 -39.64 -3.48 -34.43
CA ASN A 101 -39.50 -3.29 -32.98
C ASN A 101 -38.80 -1.98 -32.58
N VAL A 102 -38.66 -1.02 -33.50
CA VAL A 102 -37.84 0.19 -33.29
C VAL A 102 -38.42 1.08 -32.18
N LEU A 103 -39.74 1.28 -32.13
CA LEU A 103 -40.37 2.10 -31.09
C LEU A 103 -40.30 1.45 -29.70
N GLN A 104 -40.56 0.15 -29.58
CA GLN A 104 -40.41 -0.60 -28.32
C GLN A 104 -38.96 -0.60 -27.84
N ARG A 105 -38.00 -0.81 -28.75
CA ARG A 105 -36.55 -0.77 -28.45
C ARG A 105 -36.07 0.61 -28.02
N VAL A 106 -36.63 1.70 -28.57
CA VAL A 106 -36.28 3.07 -28.15
C VAL A 106 -36.83 3.38 -26.75
N VAL A 107 -38.06 2.94 -26.43
CA VAL A 107 -38.64 3.10 -25.09
C VAL A 107 -37.87 2.26 -24.06
N ASP A 108 -37.56 1.00 -24.39
CA ASP A 108 -36.77 0.12 -23.52
C ASP A 108 -35.33 0.60 -23.37
N ALA A 109 -34.71 1.16 -24.41
CA ALA A 109 -33.39 1.76 -24.34
C ALA A 109 -33.38 2.98 -23.40
N ARG A 110 -34.40 3.84 -23.49
CA ARG A 110 -34.51 5.04 -22.65
C ARG A 110 -34.82 4.68 -21.18
N ALA A 111 -35.61 3.66 -20.94
CA ALA A 111 -35.86 3.13 -19.60
C ALA A 111 -34.60 2.51 -18.98
N ARG A 112 -33.81 1.76 -19.76
CA ARG A 112 -32.52 1.21 -19.33
C ARG A 112 -31.50 2.32 -19.05
N GLU A 113 -31.46 3.35 -19.87
CA GLU A 113 -30.57 4.51 -19.68
C GLU A 113 -30.89 5.28 -18.40
N ALA A 114 -32.19 5.48 -18.10
CA ALA A 114 -32.62 6.10 -16.84
C ALA A 114 -32.26 5.24 -15.60
N MET A 115 -32.38 3.91 -15.69
CA MET A 115 -31.98 2.99 -14.62
C MET A 115 -30.46 2.98 -14.40
N VAL A 116 -29.67 3.01 -15.48
CA VAL A 116 -28.20 3.12 -15.42
C VAL A 116 -27.78 4.47 -14.84
N ALA A 117 -28.43 5.57 -15.22
CA ALA A 117 -28.15 6.89 -14.64
C ALA A 117 -28.47 6.96 -13.13
N ALA A 118 -29.58 6.36 -12.70
CA ALA A 118 -29.96 6.31 -11.28
C ALA A 118 -28.98 5.46 -10.44
N THR A 119 -28.53 4.32 -10.96
CA THR A 119 -27.52 3.47 -10.31
C THR A 119 -26.13 4.12 -10.30
N ALA A 120 -25.74 4.85 -11.36
CA ALA A 120 -24.51 5.65 -11.39
C ALA A 120 -24.54 6.81 -10.37
N ALA A 121 -25.67 7.48 -10.20
CA ALA A 121 -25.84 8.53 -9.19
C ALA A 121 -25.73 7.98 -7.75
N ASN A 122 -26.22 6.76 -7.52
CA ASN A 122 -26.17 6.15 -6.19
C ASN A 122 -24.76 5.61 -5.84
N THR A 123 -24.06 5.03 -6.82
CA THR A 123 -22.67 4.57 -6.68
C THR A 123 -21.69 5.74 -6.49
N THR A 124 -21.88 6.85 -7.20
CA THR A 124 -21.06 8.07 -7.02
C THR A 124 -21.25 8.69 -5.63
N ARG A 125 -22.48 8.73 -5.09
CA ARG A 125 -22.72 9.19 -3.71
C ARG A 125 -22.07 8.27 -2.68
N ARG A 126 -22.21 6.95 -2.84
CA ARG A 126 -21.60 5.97 -1.94
C ARG A 126 -20.07 6.00 -1.96
N THR A 127 -19.46 6.18 -3.14
CA THR A 127 -18.00 6.32 -3.26
C THR A 127 -17.50 7.65 -2.68
N ALA A 128 -18.28 8.73 -2.79
CA ALA A 128 -17.93 10.02 -2.18
C ALA A 128 -17.94 9.96 -0.63
N THR A 129 -18.93 9.30 -0.01
CA THR A 129 -18.96 9.14 1.45
C THR A 129 -17.84 8.24 1.96
N GLU A 130 -17.53 7.15 1.25
CA GLU A 130 -16.38 6.31 1.58
C GLU A 130 -15.05 7.04 1.46
N ARG A 131 -14.88 7.88 0.43
CA ARG A 131 -13.67 8.73 0.29
C ARG A 131 -13.53 9.71 1.44
N LYS A 132 -14.61 10.38 1.84
CA LYS A 132 -14.60 11.29 3.00
C LYS A 132 -14.18 10.57 4.27
N ARG A 133 -14.80 9.42 4.58
CA ARG A 133 -14.45 8.62 5.76
C ARG A 133 -13.00 8.15 5.75
N ARG A 134 -12.48 7.76 4.59
CA ARG A 134 -11.05 7.37 4.43
C ARG A 134 -10.12 8.58 4.62
N ALA A 135 -10.49 9.74 4.10
CA ALA A 135 -9.72 10.98 4.26
C ALA A 135 -9.68 11.43 5.73
N GLU A 136 -10.82 11.39 6.42
CA GLU A 136 -10.90 11.69 7.86
C GLU A 136 -10.04 10.73 8.68
N ALA A 137 -10.13 9.42 8.43
CA ALA A 137 -9.29 8.43 9.12
C ALA A 137 -7.79 8.63 8.87
N TRP A 138 -7.41 8.97 7.63
CA TRP A 138 -6.03 9.30 7.28
C TRP A 138 -5.55 10.55 8.00
N GLN A 139 -6.38 11.60 8.03
CA GLN A 139 -6.06 12.84 8.71
C GLN A 139 -5.87 12.61 10.21
N THR A 140 -6.75 11.84 10.86
CA THR A 140 -6.59 11.52 12.30
C THR A 140 -5.29 10.77 12.59
N GLN A 141 -4.85 9.87 11.71
CA GLN A 141 -3.59 9.16 11.90
C GLN A 141 -2.37 10.08 11.70
N MET A 142 -2.46 11.05 10.80
CA MET A 142 -1.40 12.04 10.61
C MET A 142 -1.29 12.97 11.81
N GLU A 143 -2.41 13.49 12.30
CA GLU A 143 -2.46 14.33 13.49
C GLU A 143 -1.91 13.59 14.74
N GLU A 144 -2.26 12.31 14.92
CA GLU A 144 -1.73 11.50 16.03
C GLU A 144 -0.20 11.30 15.91
N ARG A 145 0.30 11.05 14.69
CA ARG A 145 1.74 10.91 14.45
C ARG A 145 2.50 12.20 14.70
N GLU A 146 1.97 13.32 14.23
CA GLU A 146 2.57 14.64 14.45
C GLU A 146 2.58 15.00 15.94
N ALA A 147 1.48 14.75 16.66
CA ALA A 147 1.41 14.96 18.10
C ALA A 147 2.43 14.11 18.86
N ARG A 148 2.60 12.85 18.48
CA ARG A 148 3.60 11.96 19.07
C ARG A 148 5.02 12.43 18.79
N GLN A 149 5.33 12.80 17.55
CA GLN A 149 6.65 13.34 17.19
C GLN A 149 6.96 14.65 17.92
N ALA A 150 5.97 15.53 18.07
CA ALA A 150 6.12 16.77 18.83
C ALA A 150 6.40 16.49 20.31
N ALA A 151 5.70 15.52 20.91
CA ALA A 151 5.93 15.12 22.29
C ALA A 151 7.31 14.48 22.50
N GLU A 152 7.74 13.61 21.59
CA GLU A 152 9.07 13.00 21.60
C GLU A 152 10.17 14.07 21.45
N ALA A 153 10.03 14.99 20.49
CA ALA A 153 10.97 16.11 20.30
C ALA A 153 11.03 17.03 21.52
N ALA A 154 9.89 17.33 22.17
CA ALA A 154 9.86 18.12 23.39
C ALA A 154 10.55 17.41 24.55
N ALA A 155 10.36 16.09 24.69
CA ALA A 155 11.04 15.29 25.71
C ALA A 155 12.56 15.22 25.46
N GLU A 156 12.99 15.09 24.21
CA GLU A 156 14.41 15.15 23.84
C GLU A 156 15.03 16.51 24.16
N GLN A 157 14.35 17.60 23.82
CA GLN A 157 14.81 18.94 24.15
C GLN A 157 14.90 19.17 25.66
N ALA A 158 13.92 18.71 26.44
CA ALA A 158 13.96 18.77 27.89
C ALA A 158 15.12 17.95 28.47
N ALA A 159 15.35 16.73 27.96
CA ALA A 159 16.47 15.90 28.37
C ALA A 159 17.83 16.50 28.00
N LEU A 160 17.93 17.16 26.83
CA LEU A 160 19.13 17.89 26.43
C LEU A 160 19.35 19.12 27.31
N ALA A 161 18.30 19.89 27.60
CA ALA A 161 18.36 21.04 28.50
C ALA A 161 18.79 20.62 29.90
N GLU A 162 18.28 19.51 30.44
CA GLU A 162 18.70 18.97 31.72
C GLU A 162 20.16 18.52 31.69
N LYS A 163 20.60 17.81 30.64
CA LYS A 163 22.00 17.41 30.48
C LYS A 163 22.95 18.61 30.38
N LEU A 164 22.51 19.68 29.71
CA LEU A 164 23.27 20.93 29.61
C LEU A 164 23.30 21.67 30.94
N ALA A 165 22.20 21.70 31.70
CA ALA A 165 22.15 22.28 33.03
C ALA A 165 23.02 21.53 34.06
N ARG A 166 23.12 20.20 33.94
CA ARG A 166 23.99 19.35 34.77
C ARG A 166 25.48 19.51 34.41
N ARG A 167 25.82 19.97 33.20
CA ARG A 167 27.20 20.21 32.80
C ARG A 167 27.70 21.50 33.45
N THR A 168 28.89 21.45 34.04
CA THR A 168 29.56 22.63 34.59
C THR A 168 29.81 23.64 33.47
N THR A 169 29.19 24.80 33.55
CA THR A 169 29.39 25.91 32.60
C THR A 169 30.79 26.50 32.77
N ASN A 170 31.30 27.19 31.74
CA ASN A 170 32.60 27.86 31.81
C ASN A 170 32.66 28.88 32.96
N ASP A 171 31.54 29.53 33.28
CA ASP A 171 31.44 30.45 34.40
C ASP A 171 31.64 29.75 35.75
N ALA A 172 31.01 28.57 35.95
CA ALA A 172 31.21 27.76 37.16
C ALA A 172 32.67 27.29 37.31
N VAL A 173 33.35 26.98 36.20
CA VAL A 173 34.78 26.63 36.20
C VAL A 173 35.64 27.85 36.56
N SER A 174 35.31 29.04 36.04
CA SER A 174 36.04 30.27 36.34
C SER A 174 35.90 30.71 37.80
N ASP A 175 34.70 30.64 38.37
CA ASP A 175 34.43 30.94 39.79
C ASP A 175 35.14 29.93 40.70
N ALA A 176 35.08 28.63 40.39
CA ALA A 176 35.83 27.61 41.13
C ALA A 176 37.34 27.86 41.14
N ARG A 177 37.91 28.28 39.99
CA ARG A 177 39.32 28.67 39.88
C ARG A 177 39.63 29.92 40.71
N ALA A 178 38.79 30.96 40.66
CA ALA A 178 38.96 32.17 41.44
C ALA A 178 38.95 31.89 42.95
N ARG A 179 37.99 31.08 43.44
CA ARG A 179 37.93 30.65 44.84
C ARG A 179 39.13 29.80 45.26
N TYR A 180 39.62 28.94 44.37
CA TYR A 180 40.83 28.16 44.62
C TYR A 180 42.06 29.06 44.77
N LEU A 181 42.24 30.03 43.86
CA LEU A 181 43.34 30.99 43.92
C LEU A 181 43.27 31.85 45.19
N ALA A 182 42.08 32.33 45.57
CA ALA A 182 41.89 33.09 46.80
C ALA A 182 42.26 32.27 48.05
N ARG A 183 41.80 31.01 48.14
CA ARG A 183 42.18 30.12 49.25
C ARG A 183 43.67 29.83 49.28
N LYS A 184 44.29 29.64 48.11
CA LYS A 184 45.73 29.41 48.01
C LYS A 184 46.52 30.63 48.50
N ALA A 185 46.14 31.84 48.06
CA ALA A 185 46.76 33.08 48.49
C ALA A 185 46.60 33.31 50.00
N ALA A 186 45.41 33.08 50.56
CA ALA A 186 45.19 33.21 51.99
C ALA A 186 46.01 32.20 52.82
N LYS A 187 46.21 30.98 52.32
CA LYS A 187 47.06 29.99 52.98
C LYS A 187 48.54 30.34 52.90
N GLN A 188 48.98 30.96 51.81
CA GLN A 188 50.36 31.46 51.70
C GLN A 188 50.57 32.61 52.68
N ALA A 189 49.70 33.61 52.70
CA ALA A 189 49.78 34.72 53.64
C ALA A 189 49.80 34.24 55.11
N ALA A 190 48.92 33.28 55.49
CA ALA A 190 48.93 32.75 56.85
C ALA A 190 50.22 31.99 57.20
N ASN A 191 50.79 31.23 56.25
CA ASN A 191 52.07 30.58 56.48
C ASN A 191 53.22 31.60 56.58
N ASP A 192 53.18 32.66 55.79
CA ASP A 192 54.17 33.74 55.83
C ASP A 192 54.07 34.50 57.17
N ASP A 193 52.86 34.74 57.67
CA ASP A 193 52.61 35.35 59.00
C ASP A 193 53.11 34.43 60.14
N ASP A 194 52.91 33.11 60.05
CA ASP A 194 53.39 32.13 61.04
C ASP A 194 54.94 32.04 61.04
N GLU A 195 55.61 32.19 59.90
CA GLU A 195 57.08 32.19 59.80
C GLU A 195 57.72 33.48 60.37
N GLU A 196 57.04 34.63 60.33
CA GLU A 196 57.52 35.88 60.94
C GLU A 196 57.41 35.89 62.49
N GLU A 197 56.47 35.13 63.09
CA GLU A 197 56.35 35.03 64.56
C GLU A 197 57.43 34.12 65.19
N ASP A 198 57.98 33.15 64.45
CA ASP A 198 59.01 32.22 64.96
C ASP A 198 60.45 32.80 64.89
N GLU A 199 60.69 33.89 64.14
CA GLU A 199 61.99 34.57 64.06
C GLU A 199 62.14 35.80 64.99
N ALA A 200 61.09 36.20 65.73
CA ALA A 200 61.08 37.34 66.65
C ALA A 200 61.30 36.97 68.13
#